data_AF-A0A847VQ73-F1
#
_entry.id   AF-A0A847VQ73-F1
#
_cell.length_a   1.000
_cell.length_b   1.000
_cell.length_c   1.000
_cell.angle_alpha   90.00
_cell.angle_beta   90.00
_cell.angle_gamma   90.00
#
_symmetry.space_group_name_H-M   'P 1'
#
loop_
_entity.id
_entity.type
_entity.pdbx_description
1 polymer ?
#
loop_
_entity_poly.entity_id
_entity_poly.type
_entity_poly.pdbx_seq_one_letter_code
_entity_poly.pdbx_strand_id
1 'polypeptide(L)'
;MTAINNNQQDEPLPYSPVVLLLVDGWGVAPLSEANAIHPEDTPTFNNLIVDYPVALLSVGDKNLNTRYLSLGAGSDLKNEKTNPAAIITRVIANAGLKQIKITETERLAALTYFFNGHSDNKAPNEDWKIISSQTAGDRKKSIEVANKITTELINCLKTEQYHFLAVSLPTLDLVAASGEQKIIKKAVKAVDNNLRKIAAMVLEKNGVLLLTAAAGNIENIKNMATELLDDEITDNPVPLIIIGDSFKGMTIGFSEPLNNDLSLLAPVGNLGDLAPTILDIMNLPKPRGMTGNSLINQEWLNKKTSSE
;
A
#
# COMPACT_ATOMS: atom_id res chain seq x y z
N MET A 1 18.57 -6.78 35.99
CA MET A 1 18.49 -7.81 34.93
C MET A 1 17.20 -8.58 35.15
N THR A 2 16.15 -8.18 34.45
CA THR A 2 14.85 -8.87 34.49
C THR A 2 14.74 -9.62 33.18
N ALA A 3 14.72 -10.94 33.25
CA ALA A 3 14.66 -11.82 32.09
C ALA A 3 13.39 -11.52 31.29
N ILE A 4 13.54 -11.32 29.98
CA ILE A 4 12.44 -11.23 29.04
C ILE A 4 11.95 -12.67 28.86
N ASN A 5 10.69 -12.93 29.18
CA ASN A 5 10.06 -14.24 28.99
C ASN A 5 10.04 -14.60 27.50
N ASN A 6 10.75 -15.67 27.13
CA ASN A 6 10.82 -16.23 25.78
C ASN A 6 9.54 -17.01 25.36
N ASN A 7 8.39 -16.78 25.99
CA ASN A 7 7.17 -17.58 25.78
C ASN A 7 6.18 -17.00 24.76
N GLN A 8 6.53 -15.94 24.00
CA GLN A 8 5.65 -15.38 22.97
C GLN A 8 6.01 -15.79 21.53
N GLN A 9 6.97 -16.70 21.32
CA GLN A 9 7.43 -17.06 19.97
C GLN A 9 6.62 -18.19 19.27
N ASP A 10 5.70 -18.85 19.97
CA ASP A 10 4.97 -20.02 19.44
C ASP A 10 3.46 -19.79 19.22
N GLU A 11 2.91 -18.60 19.48
CA GLU A 11 1.53 -18.31 19.11
C GLU A 11 1.43 -17.98 17.60
N PRO A 12 0.48 -18.58 16.87
CA PRO A 12 0.30 -18.30 15.45
C PRO A 12 -0.05 -16.82 15.26
N LEU A 13 0.52 -16.19 14.22
CA LEU A 13 0.18 -14.80 13.89
C LEU A 13 -1.33 -14.69 13.68
N PRO A 14 -1.99 -13.67 14.26
CA PRO A 14 -3.45 -13.54 14.14
C PRO A 14 -3.88 -13.32 12.69
N TYR A 15 -3.01 -12.73 11.87
CA TYR A 15 -3.21 -12.54 10.44
C TYR A 15 -1.92 -12.89 9.69
N SER A 16 -2.00 -13.85 8.78
CA SER A 16 -0.93 -14.20 7.85
C SER A 16 -1.55 -14.85 6.62
N PRO A 17 -1.31 -14.34 5.40
CA PRO A 17 -0.41 -13.23 5.08
C PRO A 17 -1.00 -11.83 5.31
N VAL A 18 -0.13 -10.85 5.58
CA VAL A 18 -0.46 -9.41 5.49
C VAL A 18 0.16 -8.84 4.21
N VAL A 19 -0.66 -8.20 3.38
CA VAL A 19 -0.25 -7.62 2.09
C VAL A 19 -0.38 -6.11 2.14
N LEU A 20 0.71 -5.39 1.90
CA LEU A 20 0.68 -3.97 1.57
C LEU A 20 0.70 -3.83 0.04
N LEU A 21 -0.38 -3.33 -0.56
CA LEU A 21 -0.48 -3.07 -1.99
C LEU A 21 -0.50 -1.56 -2.26
N LEU A 22 0.56 -1.09 -2.92
CA LEU A 22 0.77 0.29 -3.34
C LEU A 22 0.36 0.45 -4.80
N VAL A 23 -0.73 1.16 -5.06
CA VAL A 23 -1.21 1.48 -6.41
C VAL A 23 -0.79 2.90 -6.77
N ASP A 24 0.50 3.10 -7.02
CA ASP A 24 1.03 4.45 -7.25
C ASP A 24 0.41 5.11 -8.47
N GLY A 25 0.08 6.39 -8.31
CA GLY A 25 -0.71 7.20 -9.22
C GLY A 25 -2.18 7.33 -8.82
N TRP A 26 -2.63 6.60 -7.79
CA TRP A 26 -3.99 6.70 -7.25
C TRP A 26 -4.09 7.69 -6.08
N GLY A 27 -4.35 8.96 -6.39
CA GLY A 27 -4.70 9.97 -5.39
C GLY A 27 -6.21 10.16 -5.27
N VAL A 28 -6.62 11.04 -4.36
CA VAL A 28 -8.00 11.43 -4.14
C VAL A 28 -8.17 12.91 -4.41
N ALA A 29 -9.01 13.22 -5.39
CA ALA A 29 -9.42 14.57 -5.74
C ALA A 29 -10.91 14.56 -6.13
N PRO A 30 -11.62 15.70 -6.05
CA PRO A 30 -12.98 15.81 -6.56
C PRO A 30 -13.07 15.40 -8.03
N LEU A 31 -14.24 14.91 -8.45
CA LEU A 31 -14.50 14.61 -9.85
C LEU A 31 -14.39 15.90 -10.69
N SER A 32 -13.57 15.83 -11.73
CA SER A 32 -13.34 16.93 -12.67
C SER A 32 -12.83 16.38 -14.00
N GLU A 33 -12.67 17.24 -15.01
CA GLU A 33 -12.06 16.86 -16.29
C GLU A 33 -10.58 16.46 -16.16
N ALA A 34 -9.90 16.90 -15.10
CA ALA A 34 -8.52 16.56 -14.80
C ALA A 34 -8.39 15.24 -14.02
N ASN A 35 -9.49 14.72 -13.44
CA ASN A 35 -9.46 13.49 -12.68
C ASN A 35 -9.84 12.29 -13.58
N ALA A 36 -8.87 11.44 -13.87
CA ALA A 36 -9.07 10.27 -14.73
C ALA A 36 -9.60 9.03 -13.98
N ILE A 37 -9.82 9.12 -12.66
CA ILE A 37 -10.36 8.05 -11.82
C ILE A 37 -11.88 8.22 -11.74
N HIS A 38 -12.59 7.57 -12.67
CA HIS A 38 -14.05 7.63 -12.71
C HIS A 38 -14.71 6.38 -12.08
N PRO A 39 -15.76 6.53 -11.26
CA PRO A 39 -16.43 5.42 -10.59
C PRO A 39 -16.91 4.30 -11.51
N GLU A 40 -17.35 4.60 -12.74
CA GLU A 40 -17.80 3.58 -13.70
C GLU A 40 -16.67 2.68 -14.22
N ASP A 41 -15.41 3.11 -14.07
CA ASP A 41 -14.24 2.34 -14.48
C ASP A 41 -13.60 1.58 -13.31
N THR A 42 -14.06 1.81 -12.07
CA THR A 42 -13.48 1.29 -10.82
C THR A 42 -14.48 0.56 -9.88
N PRO A 43 -15.34 -0.34 -10.40
CA PRO A 43 -16.39 -0.96 -9.60
C PRO A 43 -15.83 -1.78 -8.42
N THR A 44 -14.66 -2.41 -8.56
CA THR A 44 -14.06 -3.18 -7.48
C THR A 44 -13.63 -2.26 -6.35
N PHE A 45 -12.89 -1.20 -6.67
CA PHE A 45 -12.45 -0.22 -5.68
C PHE A 45 -13.63 0.40 -4.93
N ASN A 46 -14.70 0.77 -5.64
CA ASN A 46 -15.90 1.34 -5.02
C ASN A 46 -16.58 0.36 -4.04
N ASN A 47 -16.67 -0.91 -4.41
CA ASN A 47 -17.21 -1.93 -3.50
C ASN A 47 -16.31 -2.13 -2.27
N LEU A 48 -14.98 -2.06 -2.44
CA LEU A 48 -14.04 -2.18 -1.32
C LEU A 48 -14.16 -1.01 -0.34
N ILE A 49 -14.41 0.21 -0.81
CA ILE A 49 -14.68 1.38 0.04
C ILE A 49 -15.94 1.16 0.89
N VAL A 50 -16.99 0.57 0.31
CA VAL A 50 -18.25 0.34 1.01
C VAL A 50 -18.14 -0.79 2.03
N ASP A 51 -17.44 -1.86 1.67
CA ASP A 51 -17.40 -3.09 2.46
C ASP A 51 -16.38 -3.04 3.61
N TYR A 52 -15.37 -2.15 3.53
CA TYR A 52 -14.20 -2.19 4.42
C TYR A 52 -13.81 -0.80 4.96
N PRO A 53 -13.12 -0.75 6.11
CA PRO A 53 -12.66 0.50 6.70
C PRO A 53 -11.79 1.31 5.74
N VAL A 54 -12.16 2.58 5.54
CA VAL A 54 -11.49 3.51 4.62
C VAL A 54 -11.03 4.81 5.29
N ALA A 55 -9.80 5.22 5.01
CA ALA A 55 -9.17 6.45 5.49
C ALA A 55 -8.50 7.19 4.33
N LEU A 56 -8.18 8.46 4.56
CA LEU A 56 -7.24 9.21 3.72
C LEU A 56 -5.93 9.45 4.47
N LEU A 57 -4.83 9.30 3.74
CA LEU A 57 -3.48 9.58 4.22
C LEU A 57 -2.89 10.77 3.47
N SER A 58 -2.27 11.70 4.20
CA SER A 58 -1.41 12.71 3.60
C SER A 58 -0.10 12.06 3.14
N VAL A 59 0.39 12.47 1.97
CA VAL A 59 1.57 11.87 1.34
C VAL A 59 2.89 12.58 1.64
N GLY A 60 2.87 13.70 2.36
CA GLY A 60 4.09 14.45 2.71
C GLY A 60 4.66 15.25 1.54
N ASP A 61 5.99 15.27 1.40
CA ASP A 61 6.67 16.02 0.34
C ASP A 61 6.41 15.45 -1.07
N LYS A 62 6.81 16.16 -2.14
CA LYS A 62 6.67 15.67 -3.53
C LYS A 62 7.78 14.70 -3.97
N ASN A 63 8.56 14.11 -3.04
CA ASN A 63 9.61 13.16 -3.39
C ASN A 63 9.16 11.72 -3.13
N LEU A 64 8.85 10.99 -4.21
CA LEU A 64 8.39 9.61 -4.13
C LEU A 64 9.30 8.71 -3.28
N ASN A 65 10.62 8.87 -3.37
CA ASN A 65 11.55 8.07 -2.59
C ASN A 65 11.42 8.33 -1.08
N THR A 66 11.23 9.60 -0.69
CA THR A 66 10.98 9.98 0.69
C THR A 66 9.63 9.45 1.20
N ARG A 67 8.62 9.35 0.33
CA ARG A 67 7.34 8.71 0.63
C ARG A 67 7.49 7.22 0.93
N TYR A 68 8.25 6.50 0.10
CA TYR A 68 8.58 5.09 0.34
C TYR A 68 9.44 4.88 1.59
N LEU A 69 10.35 5.81 1.88
CA LEU A 69 11.10 5.81 3.12
C LEU A 69 10.18 5.95 4.33
N SER A 70 9.23 6.88 4.28
CA SER A 70 8.25 7.11 5.35
C SER A 70 7.38 5.88 5.60
N LEU A 71 6.91 5.24 4.51
CA LEU A 71 6.16 3.97 4.55
C LEU A 71 6.92 2.88 5.33
N GLY A 72 8.20 2.67 5.00
CA GLY A 72 8.99 1.59 5.61
C GLY A 72 9.52 1.92 7.02
N ALA A 73 9.83 3.19 7.29
CA ALA A 73 10.31 3.63 8.59
C ALA A 73 9.20 3.83 9.63
N GLY A 74 7.94 3.91 9.17
CA GLY A 74 6.79 4.21 10.02
C GLY A 74 6.93 5.56 10.72
N SER A 75 7.37 6.58 9.99
CA SER A 75 7.58 7.96 10.47
C SER A 75 7.43 8.92 9.30
N ASP A 76 6.86 10.10 9.52
CA ASP A 76 6.86 11.18 8.53
C ASP A 76 8.27 11.78 8.43
N LEU A 77 9.05 11.37 7.44
CA LEU A 77 10.45 11.73 7.31
C LEU A 77 10.62 12.78 6.22
N LYS A 78 11.17 13.95 6.56
CA LYS A 78 11.52 15.02 5.60
C LYS A 78 13.02 15.02 5.29
N ASN A 79 13.55 13.87 4.86
CA ASN A 79 14.98 13.59 4.67
C ASN A 79 15.80 13.44 5.97
N GLU A 80 15.15 13.04 7.07
CA GLU A 80 15.85 12.75 8.32
C GLU A 80 16.53 11.37 8.30
N LYS A 81 17.52 11.18 9.18
CA LYS A 81 18.18 9.88 9.36
C LYS A 81 17.18 8.87 9.92
N THR A 82 17.06 7.74 9.24
CA THR A 82 16.32 6.59 9.74
C THR A 82 17.05 5.91 10.89
N ASN A 83 16.28 5.35 11.83
CA ASN A 83 16.79 4.35 12.77
C ASN A 83 16.62 2.96 12.11
N PRO A 84 17.71 2.24 11.77
CA PRO A 84 17.61 0.93 11.11
C PRO A 84 16.77 -0.09 11.89
N ALA A 85 16.76 -0.01 13.22
CA ALA A 85 15.97 -0.89 14.08
C ALA A 85 14.46 -0.57 14.06
N ALA A 86 14.08 0.59 13.54
CA ALA A 86 12.69 1.03 13.42
C ALA A 86 12.07 0.74 12.04
N ILE A 87 12.85 0.22 11.09
CA ILE A 87 12.35 -0.12 9.76
C ILE A 87 11.51 -1.41 9.83
N ILE A 88 10.30 -1.39 9.30
CA ILE A 88 9.37 -2.52 9.35
C ILE A 88 9.98 -3.82 8.83
N THR A 89 10.73 -3.76 7.72
CA THR A 89 11.43 -4.91 7.16
C THR A 89 12.41 -5.54 8.16
N ARG A 90 13.07 -4.74 9.01
CA ARG A 90 13.96 -5.26 10.06
C ARG A 90 13.20 -5.80 11.26
N VAL A 91 12.09 -5.17 11.63
CA VAL A 91 11.20 -5.70 12.68
C VAL A 91 10.70 -7.10 12.32
N ILE A 92 10.19 -7.27 11.10
CA ILE A 92 9.69 -8.56 10.58
C ILE A 92 10.80 -9.61 10.51
N ALA A 93 11.98 -9.22 10.01
CA ALA A 93 13.13 -10.12 9.93
C ALA A 93 13.61 -10.58 11.32
N ASN A 94 13.64 -9.66 12.30
CA ASN A 94 14.02 -9.97 13.68
C ASN A 94 13.01 -10.88 14.39
N ALA A 95 11.74 -10.84 13.97
CA ALA A 95 10.71 -11.79 14.39
C ALA A 95 10.83 -13.17 13.70
N GLY A 96 11.82 -13.38 12.83
CA GLY A 96 12.03 -14.64 12.11
C GLY A 96 11.05 -14.87 10.95
N LEU A 97 10.22 -13.88 10.61
CA LEU A 97 9.17 -14.01 9.62
C LEU A 97 9.69 -13.78 8.20
N LYS A 98 9.23 -14.62 7.27
CA LYS A 98 9.46 -14.45 5.83
C LYS A 98 8.64 -13.32 5.24
N GLN A 99 9.29 -12.51 4.41
CA GLN A 99 8.67 -11.41 3.69
C GLN A 99 9.16 -11.34 2.24
N ILE A 100 8.34 -10.77 1.36
CA ILE A 100 8.72 -10.55 -0.05
C ILE A 100 8.31 -9.17 -0.54
N LYS A 101 9.13 -8.61 -1.42
CA LYS A 101 8.83 -7.40 -2.18
C LYS A 101 8.63 -7.72 -3.65
N ILE A 102 7.50 -7.30 -4.22
CA ILE A 102 7.17 -7.55 -5.62
C ILE A 102 6.91 -6.22 -6.31
N THR A 103 7.69 -5.90 -7.34
CA THR A 103 7.54 -4.64 -8.08
C THR A 103 8.12 -4.75 -9.48
N GLU A 104 8.06 -3.67 -10.24
CA GLU A 104 8.76 -3.51 -11.52
C GLU A 104 10.03 -2.67 -11.41
N THR A 105 10.81 -2.67 -12.49
CA THR A 105 12.13 -2.01 -12.55
C THR A 105 12.10 -0.53 -12.13
N GLU A 106 11.08 0.23 -12.57
CA GLU A 106 10.93 1.66 -12.28
C GLU A 106 10.64 1.97 -10.80
N ARG A 107 10.32 0.94 -10.00
CA ARG A 107 10.03 1.04 -8.57
C ARG A 107 10.94 0.19 -7.70
N LEU A 108 11.99 -0.39 -8.28
CA LEU A 108 12.94 -1.21 -7.55
C LEU A 108 13.52 -0.45 -6.36
N ALA A 109 14.21 0.67 -6.59
CA ALA A 109 14.89 1.42 -5.53
C ALA A 109 13.91 1.95 -4.46
N ALA A 110 12.73 2.42 -4.88
CA ALA A 110 11.69 2.90 -3.99
C ALA A 110 11.24 1.80 -3.01
N LEU A 111 10.80 0.64 -3.53
CA LEU A 111 10.29 -0.44 -2.70
C LEU A 111 11.40 -1.20 -1.96
N THR A 112 12.65 -1.20 -2.43
CA THR A 112 13.77 -1.87 -1.77
C THR A 112 14.59 -0.92 -0.91
N TYR A 113 15.50 -0.15 -1.50
CA TYR A 113 16.45 0.70 -0.82
C TYR A 113 15.79 1.72 0.11
N PHE A 114 14.84 2.51 -0.39
CA PHE A 114 14.19 3.56 0.41
C PHE A 114 13.25 2.98 1.46
N PHE A 115 12.36 2.07 1.10
CA PHE A 115 11.52 1.36 2.07
C PHE A 115 12.33 0.62 3.14
N ASN A 116 13.55 0.14 2.82
CA ASN A 116 14.45 -0.47 3.81
C ASN A 116 15.28 0.53 4.62
N GLY A 117 14.95 1.82 4.56
CA GLY A 117 15.66 2.83 5.35
C GLY A 117 17.06 3.14 4.83
N HIS A 118 17.26 3.18 3.51
CA HIS A 118 18.54 3.37 2.82
C HIS A 118 19.51 2.19 2.97
N SER A 119 18.97 0.97 3.02
CA SER A 119 19.77 -0.26 3.11
C SER A 119 19.89 -0.93 1.74
N ASP A 120 21.12 -1.06 1.24
CA ASP A 120 21.42 -1.77 -0.02
C ASP A 120 21.20 -3.29 0.08
N ASN A 121 21.33 -3.84 1.28
CA ASN A 121 21.24 -5.28 1.51
C ASN A 121 19.82 -5.70 1.91
N LYS A 122 19.39 -6.85 1.39
CA LYS A 122 18.22 -7.58 1.88
C LYS A 122 18.33 -7.85 3.38
N ALA A 123 17.20 -7.88 4.06
CA ALA A 123 17.10 -8.41 5.40
C ALA A 123 17.10 -9.94 5.43
N PRO A 124 17.47 -10.54 6.58
CA PRO A 124 17.18 -11.96 6.80
C PRO A 124 15.71 -12.24 6.48
N ASN A 125 15.45 -13.34 5.78
CA ASN A 125 14.11 -13.76 5.36
C ASN A 125 13.36 -12.76 4.44
N GLU A 126 14.06 -11.83 3.79
CA GLU A 126 13.50 -10.94 2.77
C GLU A 126 13.86 -11.41 1.36
N ASP A 127 12.83 -11.64 0.54
CA ASP A 127 12.96 -11.89 -0.89
C ASP A 127 12.54 -10.68 -1.73
N TRP A 128 13.13 -10.53 -2.90
CA TRP A 128 12.77 -9.49 -3.89
C TRP A 128 12.45 -10.17 -5.21
N LYS A 129 11.34 -9.78 -5.82
CA LYS A 129 10.90 -10.24 -7.12
C LYS A 129 10.58 -9.06 -8.02
N ILE A 130 11.41 -8.87 -9.04
CA ILE A 130 11.34 -7.72 -9.95
C ILE A 130 10.85 -8.17 -11.32
N ILE A 131 9.71 -7.63 -11.75
CA ILE A 131 9.08 -7.93 -13.02
C ILE A 131 9.43 -6.83 -14.03
N SER A 132 10.14 -7.17 -15.10
CA SER A 132 10.51 -6.21 -16.14
C SER A 132 9.58 -6.29 -17.35
N SER A 133 9.32 -5.14 -17.98
CA SER A 133 8.65 -5.05 -19.28
C SER A 133 9.53 -5.51 -20.47
N GLN A 134 10.81 -5.84 -20.21
CA GLN A 134 11.87 -6.13 -21.20
C GLN A 134 12.21 -4.99 -22.18
N THR A 135 11.38 -3.94 -22.27
CA THR A 135 11.59 -2.75 -23.09
C THR A 135 11.64 -1.54 -22.19
N ALA A 136 12.85 -1.07 -21.88
CA ALA A 136 13.06 0.09 -21.04
C ALA A 136 12.28 1.31 -21.59
N GLY A 137 11.54 1.99 -20.72
CA GLY A 137 10.81 3.22 -21.06
C GLY A 137 9.48 3.05 -21.80
N ASP A 138 9.07 1.83 -22.21
CA ASP A 138 7.75 1.62 -22.81
C ASP A 138 6.64 1.56 -21.75
N ARG A 139 6.18 2.74 -21.34
CA ARG A 139 5.12 2.93 -20.33
C ARG A 139 3.80 2.28 -20.72
N LYS A 140 3.52 2.04 -22.01
CA LYS A 140 2.29 1.37 -22.48
C LYS A 140 2.22 -0.10 -22.05
N LYS A 141 3.38 -0.73 -21.81
CA LYS A 141 3.47 -2.11 -21.29
C LYS A 141 3.24 -2.21 -19.78
N SER A 142 3.12 -1.11 -19.04
CA SER A 142 2.92 -1.19 -17.59
C SER A 142 1.65 -1.95 -17.21
N ILE A 143 0.60 -1.94 -18.05
CA ILE A 143 -0.59 -2.79 -17.87
C ILE A 143 -0.25 -4.29 -17.88
N GLU A 144 0.61 -4.73 -18.82
CA GLU A 144 1.05 -6.12 -18.90
C GLU A 144 1.90 -6.49 -17.69
N VAL A 145 2.79 -5.58 -17.27
CA VAL A 145 3.64 -5.77 -16.08
C VAL A 145 2.79 -5.85 -14.81
N ALA A 146 1.76 -5.02 -14.66
CA ALA A 146 0.80 -5.09 -13.55
C ALA A 146 0.12 -6.47 -13.44
N ASN A 147 -0.27 -7.04 -14.58
CA ASN A 147 -0.88 -8.37 -14.65
C ASN A 147 0.12 -9.47 -14.24
N LYS A 148 1.39 -9.33 -14.62
CA LYS A 148 2.47 -10.24 -14.21
C LYS A 148 2.78 -10.12 -12.72
N ILE A 149 2.86 -8.90 -12.18
CA ILE A 149 3.01 -8.65 -10.73
C ILE A 149 1.85 -9.29 -9.96
N THR A 150 0.61 -9.10 -10.44
CA THR A 150 -0.58 -9.70 -9.83
C THR A 150 -0.52 -11.22 -9.84
N THR A 151 -0.09 -11.82 -10.95
CA THR A 151 0.09 -13.28 -11.07
C THR A 151 1.14 -13.78 -10.09
N GLU A 152 2.27 -13.09 -10.00
CA GLU A 152 3.34 -13.45 -9.07
C GLU A 152 2.89 -13.33 -7.60
N LEU A 153 2.20 -12.25 -7.23
CA LEU A 153 1.63 -12.08 -5.90
C LEU A 153 0.70 -13.24 -5.56
N ILE A 154 -0.22 -13.59 -6.46
CA ILE A 154 -1.13 -14.73 -6.26
C ILE A 154 -0.36 -16.04 -6.09
N ASN A 155 0.72 -16.26 -6.85
CA ASN A 155 1.58 -17.43 -6.68
C ASN A 155 2.24 -17.45 -5.31
N CYS A 156 2.78 -16.32 -4.83
CA CYS A 156 3.36 -16.21 -3.49
C CYS A 156 2.33 -16.44 -2.38
N LEU A 157 1.09 -15.94 -2.54
CA LEU A 157 0.01 -16.20 -1.58
C LEU A 157 -0.38 -17.68 -1.52
N LYS A 158 -0.31 -18.39 -2.66
CA LYS A 158 -0.57 -19.84 -2.72
C LYS A 158 0.50 -20.70 -2.06
N THR A 159 1.74 -20.23 -1.97
CA THR A 159 2.80 -21.00 -1.30
C THR A 159 2.68 -20.95 0.22
N GLU A 160 1.98 -19.95 0.77
CA GLU A 160 1.81 -19.72 2.21
C GLU A 160 3.14 -19.59 2.98
N GLN A 161 4.23 -19.28 2.27
CA GLN A 161 5.58 -19.17 2.86
C GLN A 161 5.87 -17.78 3.43
N TYR A 162 5.14 -16.74 3.00
CA TYR A 162 5.40 -15.35 3.36
C TYR A 162 4.32 -14.85 4.31
N HIS A 163 4.75 -14.16 5.36
CA HIS A 163 3.87 -13.53 6.36
C HIS A 163 3.60 -12.07 6.03
N PHE A 164 4.53 -11.41 5.33
CA PHE A 164 4.38 -10.03 4.85
C PHE A 164 4.76 -9.91 3.38
N LEU A 165 3.91 -9.26 2.60
CA LEU A 165 4.15 -9.00 1.18
C LEU A 165 3.96 -7.51 0.90
N ALA A 166 5.03 -6.81 0.52
CA ALA A 166 4.94 -5.43 0.04
C ALA A 166 4.98 -5.44 -1.49
N VAL A 167 3.94 -4.89 -2.12
CA VAL A 167 3.74 -4.97 -3.57
C VAL A 167 3.46 -3.59 -4.12
N SER A 168 4.14 -3.22 -5.20
CA SER A 168 3.91 -1.95 -5.90
C SER A 168 3.41 -2.20 -7.32
N LEU A 169 2.28 -1.57 -7.65
CA LEU A 169 1.69 -1.46 -8.99
C LEU A 169 1.76 0.02 -9.43
N PRO A 170 2.89 0.47 -9.99
CA PRO A 170 3.07 1.89 -10.37
C PRO A 170 2.39 2.26 -11.68
N THR A 171 1.49 1.42 -12.14
CA THR A 171 0.93 1.48 -13.49
C THR A 171 0.24 2.79 -13.77
N LEU A 172 -0.46 3.37 -12.79
CA LEU A 172 -1.20 4.61 -13.00
C LEU A 172 -0.25 5.81 -13.09
N ASP A 173 0.75 5.88 -12.21
CA ASP A 173 1.81 6.89 -12.29
C ASP A 173 2.56 6.82 -13.62
N LEU A 174 2.97 5.62 -14.05
CA LEU A 174 3.76 5.47 -15.27
C LEU A 174 3.00 5.81 -16.54
N VAL A 175 1.69 5.56 -16.59
CA VAL A 175 0.87 5.91 -17.76
C VAL A 175 0.38 7.36 -17.73
N ALA A 176 0.43 8.06 -16.60
CA ALA A 176 0.01 9.46 -16.51
C ALA A 176 0.76 10.33 -17.53
N ALA A 177 2.08 10.15 -17.59
CA ALA A 177 2.97 10.82 -18.53
C ALA A 177 2.76 10.46 -20.00
N SER A 178 1.85 9.53 -20.34
CA SER A 178 1.43 9.35 -21.73
C SER A 178 0.51 10.47 -22.20
N GLY A 179 -0.24 11.12 -21.30
CA GLY A 179 -1.31 12.07 -21.63
C GLY A 179 -2.45 11.50 -22.47
N GLU A 180 -2.40 10.22 -22.82
CA GLU A 180 -3.40 9.57 -23.67
C GLU A 180 -4.54 9.05 -22.78
N GLN A 181 -5.63 9.80 -22.69
CA GLN A 181 -6.82 9.43 -21.89
C GLN A 181 -7.29 7.98 -22.14
N LYS A 182 -7.18 7.49 -23.39
CA LYS A 182 -7.52 6.10 -23.75
C LYS A 182 -6.61 5.06 -23.07
N ILE A 183 -5.33 5.37 -22.90
CA ILE A 183 -4.36 4.48 -22.22
C ILE A 183 -4.59 4.55 -20.72
N ILE A 184 -4.76 5.75 -20.16
CA ILE A 184 -5.03 5.96 -18.73
C ILE A 184 -6.31 5.21 -18.32
N LYS A 185 -7.42 5.40 -19.05
CA LYS A 185 -8.68 4.69 -18.80
C LYS A 185 -8.53 3.16 -18.88
N LYS A 186 -7.72 2.64 -19.81
CA LYS A 186 -7.41 1.20 -19.89
C LYS A 186 -6.60 0.72 -18.68
N ALA A 187 -5.65 1.53 -18.22
CA ALA A 187 -4.82 1.23 -17.07
C ALA A 187 -5.64 1.19 -15.77
N VAL A 188 -6.52 2.18 -15.56
CA VAL A 188 -7.47 2.22 -14.42
C VAL A 188 -8.29 0.93 -14.37
N LYS A 189 -8.91 0.53 -15.49
CA LYS A 189 -9.67 -0.73 -15.57
C LYS A 189 -8.82 -1.97 -15.30
N ALA A 190 -7.58 -1.99 -15.80
CA ALA A 190 -6.69 -3.12 -15.58
C ALA A 190 -6.29 -3.24 -14.11
N VAL A 191 -5.97 -2.13 -13.46
CA VAL A 191 -5.67 -2.05 -12.03
C VAL A 191 -6.88 -2.49 -11.21
N ASP A 192 -8.08 -1.96 -11.46
CA ASP A 192 -9.31 -2.37 -10.75
C ASP A 192 -9.59 -3.89 -10.90
N ASN A 193 -9.41 -4.43 -12.10
CA ASN A 193 -9.53 -5.87 -12.32
C ASN A 193 -8.48 -6.70 -11.57
N ASN A 194 -7.27 -6.17 -11.39
CA ASN A 194 -6.22 -6.81 -10.61
C ASN A 194 -6.51 -6.71 -9.11
N LEU A 195 -7.03 -5.58 -8.61
CA LEU A 195 -7.52 -5.43 -7.23
C LEU A 195 -8.52 -6.53 -6.89
N ARG A 196 -9.46 -6.82 -7.80
CA ARG A 196 -10.46 -7.89 -7.58
C ARG A 196 -9.81 -9.25 -7.33
N LYS A 197 -8.82 -9.60 -8.16
CA LYS A 197 -8.11 -10.90 -8.05
C LYS A 197 -7.26 -10.96 -6.78
N ILE A 198 -6.59 -9.86 -6.44
CA ILE A 198 -5.72 -9.78 -5.27
C ILE A 198 -6.55 -9.86 -3.99
N ALA A 199 -7.58 -9.04 -3.86
CA ALA A 199 -8.47 -9.04 -2.69
C ALA A 199 -9.10 -10.42 -2.49
N ALA A 200 -9.62 -11.05 -3.54
CA ALA A 200 -10.19 -12.39 -3.47
C ALA A 200 -9.17 -13.43 -2.96
N MET A 201 -7.95 -13.43 -3.48
CA MET A 201 -6.90 -14.38 -3.06
C MET A 201 -6.43 -14.12 -1.61
N VAL A 202 -6.32 -12.86 -1.19
CA VAL A 202 -5.94 -12.54 0.20
C VAL A 202 -7.03 -13.00 1.18
N LEU A 203 -8.30 -12.75 0.87
CA LEU A 203 -9.44 -13.22 1.67
C LEU A 203 -9.52 -14.75 1.71
N GLU A 204 -9.30 -15.44 0.58
CA GLU A 204 -9.23 -16.92 0.52
C GLU A 204 -8.19 -17.49 1.49
N LYS A 205 -7.11 -16.75 1.76
CA LYS A 205 -6.04 -17.12 2.69
C LYS A 205 -6.26 -16.62 4.12
N ASN A 206 -7.45 -16.09 4.44
CA ASN A 206 -7.76 -15.44 5.72
C ASN A 206 -6.74 -14.33 6.09
N GLY A 207 -6.12 -13.73 5.07
CA GLY A 207 -5.12 -12.68 5.21
C GLY A 207 -5.74 -11.30 5.30
N VAL A 208 -4.88 -10.29 5.38
CA VAL A 208 -5.27 -8.87 5.39
C VAL A 208 -4.56 -8.12 4.28
N LEU A 209 -5.30 -7.36 3.49
CA LEU A 209 -4.80 -6.49 2.44
C LEU A 209 -4.95 -5.03 2.87
N LEU A 210 -3.84 -4.31 2.99
CA LEU A 210 -3.83 -2.85 3.07
C LEU A 210 -3.62 -2.31 1.65
N LEU A 211 -4.68 -1.71 1.10
CA LEU A 211 -4.67 -1.07 -0.21
C LEU A 211 -4.46 0.44 -0.04
N THR A 212 -3.40 0.98 -0.63
CA THR A 212 -3.08 2.41 -0.61
C THR A 212 -2.23 2.80 -1.82
N ALA A 213 -1.63 3.99 -1.82
CA ALA A 213 -0.66 4.44 -2.81
C ALA A 213 0.45 5.24 -2.12
N ALA A 214 1.67 5.26 -2.69
CA ALA A 214 2.68 6.20 -2.21
C ALA A 214 2.43 7.61 -2.75
N ALA A 215 1.71 7.75 -3.85
CA ALA A 215 1.44 9.04 -4.51
C ALA A 215 0.19 9.00 -5.37
N GLY A 216 -0.50 10.13 -5.48
CA GLY A 216 -1.41 10.43 -6.58
C GLY A 216 -0.67 10.92 -7.83
N ASN A 217 -1.36 10.83 -8.96
CA ASN A 217 -0.95 11.39 -10.24
C ASN A 217 -2.18 11.54 -11.15
N ILE A 218 -2.86 10.44 -11.47
CA ILE A 218 -3.92 10.46 -12.49
C ILE A 218 -5.25 11.07 -12.04
N GLU A 219 -5.38 11.42 -10.77
CA GLU A 219 -6.49 12.25 -10.29
C GLU A 219 -6.33 13.74 -10.65
N ASN A 220 -5.18 14.13 -11.20
CA ASN A 220 -4.92 15.45 -11.77
C ASN A 220 -3.97 15.37 -12.99
N ILE A 221 -4.50 14.99 -14.15
CA ILE A 221 -3.72 14.85 -15.40
C ILE A 221 -3.65 16.13 -16.25
N LYS A 222 -4.24 17.23 -15.78
CA LYS A 222 -4.37 18.45 -16.58
C LYS A 222 -4.38 19.68 -15.69
N ASN A 223 -3.52 20.64 -16.02
CA ASN A 223 -3.55 21.93 -15.38
C ASN A 223 -4.74 22.75 -15.92
N MET A 224 -5.76 22.97 -15.07
CA MET A 224 -6.99 23.66 -15.46
C MET A 224 -6.80 25.14 -15.85
N ALA A 225 -5.66 25.76 -15.52
CA ALA A 225 -5.39 27.14 -15.91
C ALA A 225 -4.72 27.24 -17.29
N THR A 226 -3.84 26.30 -17.63
CA THR A 226 -3.09 26.30 -18.89
C THR A 226 -3.63 25.34 -19.94
N GLU A 227 -4.53 24.43 -19.54
CA GLU A 227 -5.05 23.31 -20.35
C GLU A 227 -3.98 22.29 -20.77
N LEU A 228 -2.77 22.40 -20.24
CA LEU A 228 -1.66 21.50 -20.56
C LEU A 228 -1.73 20.22 -19.72
N LEU A 229 -1.17 19.15 -20.27
CA LEU A 229 -0.92 17.90 -19.55
C LEU A 229 -0.08 18.19 -18.29
N ASP A 230 -0.52 17.63 -17.17
CA ASP A 230 0.25 17.56 -15.93
C ASP A 230 0.52 16.08 -15.65
N ASP A 231 1.79 15.69 -15.63
CA ASP A 231 2.23 14.32 -15.41
C ASP A 231 3.03 14.13 -14.12
N GLU A 232 3.10 15.17 -13.30
CA GLU A 232 3.79 15.13 -12.02
C GLU A 232 2.95 14.41 -10.95
N ILE A 233 3.65 13.75 -10.03
CA ILE A 233 2.98 13.26 -8.82
C ILE A 233 2.41 14.42 -8.00
N THR A 234 1.23 14.19 -7.44
CA THR A 234 0.52 15.18 -6.64
C THR A 234 0.86 15.05 -5.16
N ASP A 235 0.50 16.07 -4.40
CA ASP A 235 0.41 16.07 -2.93
C ASP A 235 -1.02 15.80 -2.42
N ASN A 236 -1.93 15.39 -3.31
CA ASN A 236 -3.27 14.98 -2.92
C ASN A 236 -3.21 13.78 -1.96
N PRO A 237 -4.17 13.66 -1.04
CA PRO A 237 -4.27 12.50 -0.18
C PRO A 237 -4.45 11.21 -0.98
N VAL A 238 -4.05 10.09 -0.38
CA VAL A 238 -4.22 8.75 -0.95
C VAL A 238 -5.19 7.94 -0.09
N PRO A 239 -5.95 7.01 -0.67
CA PRO A 239 -6.82 6.15 0.11
C PRO A 239 -6.00 5.15 0.93
N LEU A 240 -6.54 4.73 2.07
CA LEU A 240 -6.17 3.50 2.76
C LEU A 240 -7.44 2.69 2.95
N ILE A 241 -7.46 1.46 2.45
CA ILE A 241 -8.54 0.49 2.68
C ILE A 241 -7.94 -0.75 3.33
N ILE A 242 -8.53 -1.19 4.46
CA ILE A 242 -8.07 -2.37 5.21
C ILE A 242 -9.04 -3.53 4.98
N ILE A 243 -8.63 -4.49 4.16
CA ILE A 243 -9.48 -5.55 3.61
C ILE A 243 -9.13 -6.87 4.28
N GLY A 244 -10.09 -7.46 4.99
CA GLY A 244 -9.98 -8.76 5.66
C GLY A 244 -11.31 -9.14 6.29
N ASP A 245 -11.61 -10.43 6.45
CA ASP A 245 -12.93 -10.88 6.92
C ASP A 245 -13.33 -10.28 8.26
N SER A 246 -12.38 -10.14 9.19
CA SER A 246 -12.61 -9.53 10.49
C SER A 246 -12.82 -8.02 10.45
N PHE A 247 -12.41 -7.35 9.36
CA PHE A 247 -12.56 -5.92 9.15
C PHE A 247 -13.82 -5.57 8.35
N LYS A 248 -14.50 -6.55 7.74
CA LYS A 248 -15.66 -6.29 6.90
C LYS A 248 -16.79 -5.61 7.70
N GLY A 249 -17.32 -4.51 7.16
CA GLY A 249 -18.37 -3.71 7.78
C GLY A 249 -17.91 -2.90 9.01
N MET A 250 -16.62 -2.86 9.31
CA MET A 250 -16.05 -1.98 10.33
C MET A 250 -15.77 -0.60 9.73
N THR A 251 -15.76 0.42 10.59
CA THR A 251 -15.41 1.80 10.24
C THR A 251 -14.16 2.20 10.98
N ILE A 252 -13.36 3.14 10.46
CA ILE A 252 -12.16 3.65 11.16
C ILE A 252 -12.44 4.62 12.30
N GLY A 253 -13.70 4.67 12.74
CA GLY A 253 -14.12 5.62 13.77
C GLY A 253 -14.05 7.08 13.32
N PHE A 254 -13.85 7.32 12.01
CA PHE A 254 -13.87 8.63 11.37
C PHE A 254 -15.11 8.77 10.48
N SER A 255 -15.28 9.95 9.89
CA SER A 255 -16.39 10.24 8.98
C SER A 255 -16.39 9.28 7.79
N GLU A 256 -17.54 8.65 7.54
CA GLU A 256 -17.76 7.85 6.33
C GLU A 256 -17.97 8.78 5.12
N PRO A 257 -17.47 8.40 3.93
CA PRO A 257 -17.63 9.21 2.73
C PRO A 257 -19.09 9.24 2.29
N LEU A 258 -19.67 10.44 2.17
CA LEU A 258 -21.02 10.58 1.63
C LEU A 258 -21.04 10.15 0.16
N ASN A 259 -21.97 9.27 -0.23
CA ASN A 259 -22.08 8.72 -1.58
C ASN A 259 -20.77 8.06 -2.09
N ASN A 260 -19.94 7.52 -1.19
CA ASN A 260 -18.64 6.92 -1.48
C ASN A 260 -17.62 7.89 -2.10
N ASP A 261 -17.85 9.20 -1.98
CA ASP A 261 -16.92 10.23 -2.44
C ASP A 261 -15.85 10.49 -1.38
N LEU A 262 -14.68 9.88 -1.57
CA LEU A 262 -13.54 10.06 -0.68
C LEU A 262 -13.02 11.51 -0.65
N SER A 263 -13.25 12.31 -1.69
CA SER A 263 -12.74 13.69 -1.74
C SER A 263 -13.38 14.62 -0.71
N LEU A 264 -14.46 14.17 -0.07
CA LEU A 264 -15.14 14.87 1.02
C LEU A 264 -14.52 14.59 2.40
N LEU A 265 -13.57 13.67 2.49
CA LEU A 265 -12.88 13.31 3.73
C LEU A 265 -11.63 14.17 3.94
N ALA A 266 -11.33 14.47 5.20
CA ALA A 266 -10.02 15.00 5.58
C ALA A 266 -9.03 13.84 5.81
N PRO A 267 -7.74 14.00 5.48
CA PRO A 267 -6.71 13.05 5.89
C PRO A 267 -6.66 12.90 7.40
N VAL A 268 -6.64 11.65 7.87
CA VAL A 268 -6.62 11.31 9.31
C VAL A 268 -5.27 10.76 9.77
N GLY A 269 -4.36 10.52 8.83
CA GLY A 269 -2.99 10.06 9.07
C GLY A 269 -2.08 10.39 7.90
N ASN A 270 -0.88 9.83 7.92
CA ASN A 270 0.15 9.98 6.90
C ASN A 270 0.78 8.61 6.54
N LEU A 271 1.67 8.59 5.55
CA LEU A 271 2.32 7.35 5.10
C LEU A 271 3.15 6.65 6.20
N GLY A 272 3.71 7.41 7.14
CA GLY A 272 4.42 6.88 8.31
C GLY A 272 3.53 6.12 9.29
N ASP A 273 2.21 6.22 9.18
CA ASP A 273 1.26 5.51 10.03
C ASP A 273 0.99 4.07 9.52
N LEU A 274 1.44 3.71 8.30
CA LEU A 274 1.20 2.40 7.71
C LEU A 274 2.02 1.28 8.34
N ALA A 275 3.32 1.47 8.54
CA ALA A 275 4.15 0.46 9.20
C ALA A 275 3.66 0.11 10.62
N PRO A 276 3.36 1.05 11.53
CA PRO A 276 2.82 0.69 12.85
C PRO A 276 1.45 0.01 12.75
N THR A 277 0.60 0.41 11.79
CA THR A 277 -0.67 -0.28 11.52
C THR A 277 -0.44 -1.74 11.10
N ILE A 278 0.52 -2.01 10.20
CA ILE A 278 0.88 -3.36 9.78
C ILE A 278 1.45 -4.18 10.94
N LEU A 279 2.30 -3.59 11.78
CA LEU A 279 2.85 -4.26 12.95
C LEU A 279 1.75 -4.66 13.93
N ASP A 280 0.77 -3.78 14.18
CA ASP A 280 -0.39 -4.10 15.01
C ASP A 280 -1.21 -5.26 14.43
N ILE A 281 -1.49 -5.26 13.11
CA ILE A 281 -2.18 -6.38 12.44
C ILE A 281 -1.37 -7.68 12.56
N MET A 282 -0.05 -7.61 12.44
CA MET A 282 0.81 -8.78 12.60
C MET A 282 1.04 -9.18 14.07
N ASN A 283 0.51 -8.43 15.04
CA ASN A 283 0.80 -8.59 16.47
C ASN A 283 2.30 -8.56 16.79
N LEU A 284 3.02 -7.62 16.15
CA LEU A 284 4.44 -7.37 16.37
C LEU A 284 4.63 -6.06 17.14
N PRO A 285 5.60 -5.98 18.05
CA PRO A 285 5.81 -4.76 18.84
C PRO A 285 6.32 -3.61 17.96
N LYS A 286 5.65 -2.46 18.06
CA LYS A 286 6.14 -1.20 17.47
C LYS A 286 7.46 -0.78 18.14
N PRO A 287 8.57 -0.63 17.40
CA PRO A 287 9.84 -0.20 17.98
C PRO A 287 9.83 1.29 18.35
N ARG A 288 10.62 1.69 19.35
CA ARG A 288 10.66 3.07 19.88
C ARG A 288 11.02 4.14 18.83
N GLY A 289 11.76 3.78 17.77
CA GLY A 289 12.14 4.71 16.72
C GLY A 289 11.07 4.94 15.64
N MET A 290 9.96 4.21 15.69
CA MET A 290 8.83 4.37 14.78
C MET A 290 7.86 5.38 15.41
N THR A 291 7.68 6.54 14.78
CA THR A 291 6.94 7.67 15.37
C THR A 291 5.49 7.76 14.91
N GLY A 292 5.15 7.20 13.75
CA GLY A 292 3.77 7.12 13.25
C GLY A 292 2.88 6.30 14.17
N ASN A 293 1.57 6.51 14.11
CA ASN A 293 0.60 5.84 14.96
C ASN A 293 -0.23 4.85 14.15
N SER A 294 -0.59 3.73 14.77
CA SER A 294 -1.50 2.77 14.14
C SER A 294 -2.85 3.43 13.88
N LEU A 295 -3.40 3.19 12.70
CA LEU A 295 -4.69 3.71 12.25
C LEU A 295 -5.86 2.80 12.63
N ILE A 296 -5.58 1.65 13.24
CA ILE A 296 -6.59 0.73 13.75
C ILE A 296 -6.61 0.75 15.27
N ASN A 297 -7.80 0.52 15.84
CA ASN A 297 -7.95 0.39 17.28
C ASN A 297 -7.65 -1.06 17.71
N GLN A 298 -6.96 -1.25 18.83
CA GLN A 298 -6.68 -2.55 19.45
C GLN A 298 -7.96 -3.35 19.75
N GLU A 299 -9.09 -2.68 20.03
CA GLU A 299 -10.40 -3.34 20.19
C GLU A 299 -10.84 -4.13 18.95
N TRP A 300 -10.38 -3.73 17.76
CA TRP A 300 -10.71 -4.42 16.51
C TRP A 300 -9.97 -5.75 16.37
N LEU A 301 -8.71 -5.78 16.82
CA LEU A 301 -7.88 -6.98 16.78
C LEU A 301 -8.39 -8.05 17.76
N ASN A 302 -8.96 -7.61 18.90
CA ASN A 302 -9.50 -8.50 19.94
C ASN A 302 -10.84 -9.17 19.60
N LYS A 303 -11.54 -8.74 18.54
CA LYS A 303 -12.80 -9.38 18.13
C LYS A 303 -12.60 -10.78 17.53
N LYS A 304 -11.41 -11.10 17.01
CA LYS A 304 -11.08 -12.44 16.47
C LYS A 304 -10.77 -13.45 17.58
N THR A 305 -10.14 -13.01 18.67
CA THR A 305 -9.78 -13.87 19.81
C THR A 305 -10.96 -14.22 20.73
N SER A 306 -12.12 -13.57 20.53
CA SER A 306 -13.34 -13.83 21.30
C SER A 306 -14.34 -14.77 20.60
N SER A 307 -13.98 -15.29 19.42
CA SER A 307 -14.83 -16.12 18.56
C SER A 307 -14.28 -17.55 18.34
N GLU A 308 -13.28 -17.96 19.11
CA GLU A 308 -12.86 -19.37 19.29
C GLU A 308 -13.23 -19.84 20.71
#